data_AF-A0A1H1V854-F1
#
_entry.id   AF-A0A1H1V854-F1
#
_cell.length_a   1.000
_cell.length_b   1.000
_cell.length_c   1.000
_cell.angle_alpha   90.00
_cell.angle_beta   90.00
_cell.angle_gamma   90.00
#
_symmetry.space_group_name_H-M   'P 1'
#
loop_
_entity.id
_entity.type
_entity.pdbx_description
1 polymer ?
#
loop_
_entity_poly.entity_id
_entity_poly.type
_entity_poly.pdbx_seq_one_letter_code
_entity_poly.pdbx_strand_id
1 'polypeptide(L)'
;MTRRLASYAGLAPVTRRSGTSIRGDHSSRQGNKILKRALFLSAFAAMKDPLSKANYDKKRGEHKKHNQALIALSRRRCNELYAMLRDGAYFRTPELATAA
;
A
#
# COMPACT_ATOMS: atom_id res chain seq x y z
N MET A 1 -10.10 -4.99 0.06
CA MET A 1 -10.14 -4.41 -1.30
C MET A 1 -9.93 -5.51 -2.33
N THR A 2 -10.77 -5.58 -3.36
CA THR A 2 -10.63 -6.57 -4.44
C THR A 2 -9.39 -6.28 -5.29
N ARG A 3 -8.73 -7.33 -5.80
CA ARG A 3 -7.46 -7.25 -6.55
C ARG A 3 -7.52 -6.28 -7.74
N ARG A 4 -8.71 -6.08 -8.34
CA ARG A 4 -8.97 -5.20 -9.48
C ARG A 4 -8.69 -3.71 -9.21
N LEU A 5 -9.12 -3.17 -8.06
CA LEU A 5 -8.89 -1.75 -7.76
C LEU A 5 -7.41 -1.45 -7.47
N ALA A 6 -6.73 -2.36 -6.76
CA ALA A 6 -5.29 -2.22 -6.50
C ALA A 6 -4.47 -2.31 -7.80
N SER A 7 -4.89 -3.13 -8.76
CA SER A 7 -4.29 -3.19 -10.09
C SER A 7 -4.52 -1.91 -10.90
N TYR A 8 -5.73 -1.33 -10.85
CA TYR A 8 -6.03 -0.05 -11.50
C TYR A 8 -5.17 1.09 -10.95
N ALA A 9 -4.98 1.13 -9.62
CA ALA A 9 -4.11 2.10 -8.95
C ALA A 9 -2.60 1.86 -9.15
N GLY A 10 -2.20 0.77 -9.84
CA GLY A 10 -0.79 0.42 -10.03
C GLY A 10 -0.05 0.04 -8.74
N LEU A 11 -0.80 -0.42 -7.72
CA LEU A 11 -0.35 -0.80 -6.38
C LEU A 11 -0.38 -2.32 -6.15
N ALA A 12 -1.04 -3.08 -7.02
CA ALA A 12 -0.94 -4.53 -7.01
C ALA A 12 0.41 -4.97 -7.60
N PRO A 13 1.12 -5.92 -6.95
CA PRO A 13 2.24 -6.56 -7.61
C PRO A 13 1.72 -7.29 -8.85
N VAL A 14 2.40 -7.09 -9.98
CA VAL A 14 2.10 -7.83 -11.21
C VAL A 14 3.10 -8.96 -11.30
N THR A 15 2.58 -10.17 -11.13
CA THR A 15 3.35 -11.40 -11.28
C THR A 15 3.56 -11.62 -12.77
N ARG A 16 4.76 -11.35 -13.29
CA ARG A 16 5.10 -11.61 -14.69
C ARG A 16 5.38 -13.11 -14.85
N ARG A 17 4.43 -13.88 -15.36
CA ARG A 17 4.62 -15.31 -15.72
C ARG A 17 4.80 -15.44 -17.23
N SER A 18 6.03 -15.37 -17.73
CA SER A 18 6.31 -15.67 -19.15
C SER A 18 7.55 -16.53 -19.38
N GLY A 19 8.07 -17.20 -18.35
CA GLY A 19 9.23 -18.07 -18.47
C GLY A 19 9.63 -18.73 -17.15
N THR A 20 10.19 -19.92 -17.24
CA THR A 20 10.49 -20.85 -16.13
C THR A 20 11.62 -20.41 -15.19
N SER A 21 12.29 -19.27 -15.39
CA SER A 21 13.52 -18.94 -14.65
C SER A 21 13.53 -17.69 -13.75
N ILE A 22 12.50 -16.84 -13.72
CA ILE A 22 12.52 -15.61 -12.87
C ILE A 22 11.30 -15.57 -11.96
N ARG A 23 11.46 -16.07 -10.73
CA ARG A 23 10.45 -15.99 -9.66
C ARG A 23 10.61 -14.67 -8.90
N GLY A 24 9.97 -13.61 -9.40
CA GLY A 24 9.93 -12.30 -8.75
C GLY A 24 8.57 -11.65 -8.90
N ASP A 25 7.96 -11.25 -7.77
CA ASP A 25 6.79 -10.38 -7.80
C ASP A 25 7.29 -8.95 -8.07
N HIS A 26 7.02 -8.44 -9.27
CA HIS A 26 7.53 -7.14 -9.70
C HIS A 26 6.49 -6.04 -9.46
N SER A 27 6.95 -4.83 -9.15
CA SER A 27 6.07 -3.66 -9.16
C SER A 27 5.46 -3.54 -10.54
N SER A 28 4.13 -3.45 -10.61
CA SER A 28 3.46 -3.18 -11.87
C SER A 28 3.97 -1.86 -12.47
N ARG A 29 4.25 -1.90 -13.78
CA ARG A 29 4.40 -0.69 -14.61
C ARG A 29 3.06 -0.27 -15.23
N GLN A 30 2.05 -1.12 -15.09
CA GLN A 30 0.66 -0.89 -15.52
C GLN A 30 -0.16 -0.26 -14.38
N GLY A 31 -1.14 0.57 -14.75
CA GLY A 31 -2.02 1.32 -13.83
C GLY A 31 -1.90 2.85 -14.00
N ASN A 32 -2.77 3.61 -13.32
CA ASN A 32 -2.78 5.07 -13.39
C ASN A 32 -1.55 5.67 -12.67
N LYS A 33 -0.63 6.27 -13.45
CA LYS A 33 0.64 6.83 -12.94
C LYS A 33 0.44 8.01 -11.98
N ILE A 34 -0.58 8.84 -12.22
CA ILE A 34 -0.91 10.00 -11.37
C ILE A 34 -1.38 9.49 -10.01
N LEU A 35 -2.31 8.53 -10.01
CA LEU A 35 -2.84 7.94 -8.80
C LEU A 35 -1.75 7.23 -7.99
N LYS A 36 -0.87 6.47 -8.65
CA LYS A 36 0.29 5.84 -8.00
C LYS A 36 1.22 6.88 -7.36
N ARG A 37 1.52 7.97 -8.07
CA ARG A 37 2.38 9.04 -7.54
C ARG A 37 1.74 9.76 -6.37
N ALA A 38 0.46 10.08 -6.45
CA ALA A 38 -0.31 10.70 -5.37
C ALA A 38 -0.32 9.81 -4.11
N LEU A 39 -0.58 8.51 -4.26
CA LEU A 39 -0.59 7.55 -3.14
C LEU A 39 0.81 7.29 -2.57
N PHE A 40 1.85 7.42 -3.39
CA PHE A 40 3.23 7.34 -2.92
C PHE A 40 3.63 8.57 -2.10
N LEU A 41 3.31 9.77 -2.56
CA LEU A 41 3.53 11.01 -1.81
C LEU A 41 2.71 11.06 -0.53
N SER A 42 1.47 10.57 -0.57
CA SER A 42 0.63 10.47 0.63
C SER A 42 1.23 9.51 1.65
N ALA A 43 1.87 8.41 1.23
CA ALA A 43 2.56 7.50 2.16
C ALA A 43 3.74 8.17 2.89
N PHE A 44 4.48 9.07 2.23
CA PHE A 44 5.51 9.86 2.91
C PHE A 44 4.93 10.79 3.98
N ALA A 45 3.84 11.50 3.67
CA ALA A 45 3.17 12.36 4.64
C ALA A 45 2.64 11.57 5.85
N ALA A 46 2.18 10.34 5.62
CA ALA A 46 1.67 9.46 6.67
C ALA A 46 2.76 8.94 7.61
N MET A 47 4.06 9.02 7.28
CA MET A 47 5.12 8.58 8.22
C MET A 47 5.21 9.42 9.49
N LYS A 48 4.55 10.58 9.54
CA LYS A 48 4.42 11.39 10.76
C LYS A 48 3.48 10.75 11.79
N ASP A 49 2.55 9.91 11.34
CA ASP A 49 1.61 9.20 12.19
C ASP A 49 2.25 7.92 12.78
N PRO A 50 2.22 7.71 14.11
CA PRO A 50 2.84 6.56 14.77
C PRO A 50 2.36 5.19 14.25
N LEU A 51 1.07 5.06 13.91
CA LEU A 51 0.49 3.81 13.41
C LEU A 51 1.04 3.46 12.02
N SER A 52 1.07 4.46 11.15
CA SER A 52 1.63 4.36 9.81
C SER A 52 3.14 4.04 9.85
N LYS A 53 3.87 4.67 10.78
CA LYS A 53 5.30 4.40 11.02
C LYS A 53 5.55 2.96 11.50
N ALA A 54 4.79 2.48 12.47
CA ALA A 54 4.90 1.09 12.97
C ALA A 54 4.70 0.06 11.85
N ASN A 55 3.79 0.33 10.91
CA ASN A 55 3.55 -0.55 9.76
C ASN A 55 4.69 -0.52 8.74
N TYR A 56 5.27 0.67 8.52
CA TYR A 56 6.46 0.82 7.71
C TYR A 56 7.65 0.07 8.33
N ASP A 57 7.87 0.24 9.64
CA ASP A 57 8.97 -0.40 10.38
C ASP A 57 8.81 -1.93 10.41
N LYS A 58 7.59 -2.43 10.60
CA LYS A 58 7.30 -3.87 10.46
C LYS A 58 7.73 -4.41 9.08
N LYS A 59 7.45 -3.67 8.00
CA LYS A 59 7.86 -4.06 6.65
C LYS A 59 9.37 -3.94 6.43
N ARG A 60 10.05 -2.99 7.09
CA ARG A 60 11.52 -2.89 7.08
C ARG A 60 12.17 -4.04 7.85
N GLY A 61 11.57 -4.48 8.94
CA GLY A 61 11.97 -5.66 9.71
C GLY A 61 11.84 -6.98 8.93
N GLU A 62 10.86 -7.08 8.02
CA GLU A 62 10.74 -8.19 7.06
C GLU A 62 11.83 -8.17 5.94
N HIS A 63 12.94 -7.45 6.14
CA HIS A 63 14.02 -7.23 5.16
C HIS A 63 13.58 -6.63 3.82
N LYS A 64 12.43 -5.94 3.76
CA LYS A 64 11.96 -5.30 2.53
C LYS A 64 12.70 -3.98 2.28
N LYS A 65 12.92 -3.68 1.00
CA LYS A 65 13.51 -2.41 0.57
C LYS A 65 12.58 -1.25 0.93
N HIS A 66 13.15 -0.07 1.19
CA HIS A 66 12.40 1.16 1.51
C HIS A 66 11.21 1.40 0.57
N ASN A 67 11.44 1.33 -0.74
CA ASN A 67 10.39 1.53 -1.74
C ASN A 67 9.26 0.49 -1.65
N GLN A 68 9.57 -0.76 -1.28
CA GLN A 68 8.57 -1.81 -1.11
C GLN A 68 7.73 -1.58 0.16
N ALA A 69 8.36 -1.14 1.24
CA ALA A 69 7.67 -0.75 2.47
C ALA A 69 6.73 0.43 2.23
N LEU A 70 7.17 1.45 1.46
CA LEU A 70 6.32 2.58 1.06
C LEU A 70 5.16 2.16 0.17
N ILE A 71 5.38 1.30 -0.84
CA ILE A 71 4.29 0.79 -1.69
C ILE A 71 3.27 0.00 -0.86
N ALA A 72 3.72 -0.79 0.12
CA ALA A 72 2.83 -1.50 1.04
C ALA A 72 2.00 -0.52 1.89
N LEU A 73 2.61 0.56 2.38
CA LEU A 73 1.92 1.63 3.11
C LEU A 73 0.91 2.37 2.23
N SER A 74 1.30 2.78 1.01
CA SER A 74 0.40 3.40 0.02
C SER A 74 -0.81 2.51 -0.27
N ARG A 75 -0.60 1.19 -0.38
CA ARG A 75 -1.68 0.23 -0.59
C ARG A 75 -2.64 0.16 0.59
N ARG A 76 -2.14 0.18 1.82
CA ARG A 76 -2.99 0.25 3.01
C ARG A 76 -3.85 1.52 3.01
N ARG A 77 -3.23 2.69 2.77
CA ARG A 77 -3.96 3.96 2.71
C ARG A 77 -5.04 3.98 1.63
N CYS A 78 -4.74 3.39 0.47
CA CYS A 78 -5.72 3.25 -0.60
C CYS A 78 -6.93 2.40 -0.17
N ASN A 79 -6.72 1.34 0.62
CA ASN A 79 -7.82 0.55 1.19
C ASN A 79 -8.67 1.37 2.17
N GLU A 80 -8.04 2.15 3.05
CA GLU A 80 -8.74 3.00 4.05
C GLU A 80 -9.58 4.07 3.34
N LEU A 81 -9.00 4.77 2.36
CA LEU A 81 -9.72 5.75 1.54
C LEU A 81 -10.89 5.11 0.78
N TYR A 82 -10.69 3.91 0.22
CA TYR A 82 -11.76 3.21 -0.48
C TYR A 82 -12.89 2.80 0.47
N ALA A 83 -12.58 2.32 1.68
CA ALA A 83 -13.58 1.99 2.69
C ALA A 83 -14.37 3.23 3.12
N MET A 84 -13.69 4.36 3.37
CA MET A 84 -14.33 5.64 3.68
C MET A 84 -15.30 6.08 2.58
N LEU A 85 -14.88 6.03 1.32
CA LEU A 85 -15.71 6.41 0.17
C LEU A 85 -16.90 5.47 -0.02
N ARG A 86 -16.71 4.17 0.22
CA ARG A 86 -17.77 3.16 0.11
C ARG A 86 -18.82 3.31 1.21
N ASP A 87 -18.36 3.54 2.45
CA ASP A 87 -19.21 3.55 3.64
C ASP A 87 -19.72 4.97 3.98
N GLY A 88 -19.32 5.99 3.20
CA GLY A 88 -19.69 7.39 3.44
C GLY A 88 -19.14 7.94 4.77
N ALA A 89 -18.06 7.36 5.27
CA ALA A 89 -17.53 7.61 6.61
C ALA A 89 -16.28 8.48 6.60
N TYR A 90 -16.11 9.28 7.65
CA TYR A 90 -14.89 10.06 7.86
C TYR A 90 -13.72 9.20 8.33
N PHE A 91 -12.50 9.71 8.13
CA PHE A 91 -11.29 9.03 8.59
C PHE A 91 -11.31 8.98 10.12
N ARG A 92 -11.32 7.77 10.67
CA ARG A 92 -11.13 7.53 12.10
C ARG A 92 -9.70 7.06 12.29
N THR A 93 -8.94 7.75 13.13
CA THR A 93 -7.62 7.26 13.56
C THR A 93 -7.84 5.87 14.15
N PRO A 94 -7.21 4.81 13.59
CA PRO A 94 -7.32 3.49 14.18
C PRO A 94 -6.69 3.58 15.57
N GLU A 95 -7.50 3.54 16.63
CA GLU A 95 -6.96 3.38 17.98
C GLU A 95 -6.01 2.18 17.94
N LEU A 96 -4.79 2.35 18.48
CA LEU A 96 -3.94 1.20 18.76
C LEU A 96 -4.83 0.27 19.57
N ALA A 97 -5.30 -0.82 18.97
CA ALA A 97 -5.98 -1.87 19.69
C ALA A 97 -4.95 -2.39 20.67
N THR A 98 -4.93 -1.82 21.87
CA THR A 98 -4.24 -2.32 23.03
C THR A 98 -4.82 -3.70 23.22
N ALA A 99 -4.09 -4.70 22.73
CA ALA A 99 -4.44 -6.09 22.93
C ALA A 99 -4.48 -6.32 24.44
N ALA A 100 -5.70 -6.47 24.95
CA ALA A 100 -6.00 -7.05 26.25
C ALA A 100 -6.08 -8.58 26.08
#